data_AF-A0A7X8CWN5-F1
#
_entry.id   AF-A0A7X8CWN5-F1
#
_cell.length_a   1.000
_cell.length_b   1.000
_cell.length_c   1.000
_cell.angle_alpha   90.00
_cell.angle_beta   90.00
_cell.angle_gamma   90.00
#
_symmetry.space_group_name_H-M   'P 1'
#
loop_
_entity.id
_entity.type
_entity.pdbx_description
1 polymer ?
#
loop_
_entity_poly.entity_id
_entity_poly.type
_entity_poly.pdbx_seq_one_letter_code
_entity_poly.pdbx_strand_id
1 'polypeptide(L)'
;MGTRTCFGPDWGLGTLDRTIRGRRESAPPGSYTRRLFTEPGLLAAKIREEAAELADTEGPVRAAEEAADLFYFALVKLRSEGASLADVERVLDRRALKVLRRPGDAKPAYQEEGGARWTGIH
;
A
#
# COMPACT_ATOMS: atom_id res chain seq x y z
N MET A 1 3.87 -4.90 25.72
CA MET A 1 3.50 -3.59 25.18
C MET A 1 4.57 -3.17 24.19
N GLY A 2 4.22 -3.02 22.91
CA GLY A 2 5.23 -2.75 21.88
C GLY A 2 4.62 -2.62 20.49
N THR A 3 3.74 -1.64 20.30
CA THR A 3 3.40 -1.18 18.95
C THR A 3 4.24 0.06 18.69
N ARG A 4 5.43 -0.15 18.12
CA ARG A 4 6.15 0.92 17.44
C ARG A 4 5.27 1.33 16.26
N THR A 5 4.80 2.58 16.27
CA THR A 5 4.23 3.21 15.08
C THR A 5 5.30 3.13 14.00
N CYS A 6 5.10 2.29 12.98
CA CYS A 6 6.05 2.14 11.88
C CYS A 6 6.21 3.43 11.05
N PHE A 7 5.58 4.53 11.47
CA PHE A 7 5.70 5.87 10.92
C PHE A 7 5.66 6.93 12.04
N GLY A 8 6.66 6.93 12.93
CA GLY A 8 6.99 8.10 13.78
C GLY A 8 5.83 8.72 14.60
N PRO A 9 5.91 10.00 14.98
CA PRO A 9 4.76 10.77 15.48
C PRO A 9 3.67 10.83 14.38
N ASP A 10 2.52 11.44 14.60
CA ASP A 10 1.38 11.52 13.66
C ASP A 10 1.67 12.18 12.28
N TRP A 11 2.45 11.52 11.42
CA TRP A 11 2.82 11.93 10.08
C TRP A 11 2.57 10.75 9.11
N GLY A 12 2.32 11.02 7.82
CA GLY A 12 2.12 9.98 6.81
C GLY A 12 0.71 9.37 6.77
N LEU A 13 0.61 8.06 6.45
CA LEU A 13 -0.67 7.40 6.13
C LEU A 13 -1.69 7.44 7.28
N GLY A 14 -1.26 7.39 8.54
CA GLY A 14 -2.16 7.49 9.70
C GLY A 14 -2.85 8.86 9.79
N THR A 15 -2.13 9.94 9.49
CA THR A 15 -2.71 11.31 9.44
C THR A 15 -3.62 11.48 8.24
N LEU A 16 -3.25 10.92 7.09
CA LEU A 16 -4.08 10.91 5.89
C LEU A 16 -5.42 10.20 6.15
N ASP A 17 -5.37 9.01 6.74
CA ASP A 17 -6.54 8.21 7.07
C ASP A 17 -7.49 8.92 8.06
N ARG A 18 -6.95 9.55 9.11
CA ARG A 18 -7.77 10.38 10.02
C ARG A 18 -8.39 11.59 9.33
N THR A 19 -7.64 12.24 8.43
CA THR A 19 -8.12 13.39 7.67
C THR A 19 -9.28 12.97 6.75
N ILE A 20 -9.13 11.85 6.05
CA ILE A 20 -10.17 11.28 5.18
C ILE A 20 -11.42 10.93 6.02
N ARG A 21 -11.24 10.32 7.20
CA ARG A 21 -12.35 10.04 8.12
C ARG A 21 -13.09 11.32 8.52
N GLY A 22 -12.38 12.35 8.96
CA GLY A 22 -12.98 13.63 9.33
C GLY A 22 -13.71 14.29 8.16
N ARG A 23 -13.14 14.23 6.95
CA ARG A 23 -13.77 14.77 5.73
C ARG A 23 -15.00 13.98 5.32
N ARG A 24 -15.06 12.67 5.52
CA ARG A 24 -16.27 11.89 5.23
C ARG A 24 -17.50 12.44 5.96
N GLU A 25 -17.31 12.85 7.22
CA GLU A 25 -18.36 13.34 8.11
C GLU A 25 -18.70 14.82 7.86
N SER A 26 -17.70 15.65 7.49
CA SER A 26 -17.82 17.11 7.43
C SER A 26 -17.71 17.74 6.03
N ALA A 27 -17.46 16.95 4.98
CA ALA A 27 -17.23 17.46 3.64
C ALA A 27 -18.46 18.23 3.11
N PRO A 28 -18.29 19.50 2.69
CA PRO A 28 -19.38 20.27 2.10
C PRO A 28 -19.97 19.57 0.86
N PRO A 29 -21.28 19.75 0.60
CA PRO A 29 -21.89 19.34 -0.66
C PRO A 29 -21.09 19.86 -1.87
N GLY A 30 -20.80 18.98 -2.83
CA GLY A 30 -20.04 19.31 -4.04
C GLY A 30 -18.51 19.27 -3.90
N SER A 31 -17.95 19.11 -2.69
CA SER A 31 -16.49 18.97 -2.55
C SER A 31 -15.97 17.68 -3.19
N TYR A 32 -14.74 17.69 -3.69
CA TYR A 32 -14.12 16.55 -4.38
C TYR A 32 -14.10 15.28 -3.50
N THR A 33 -13.71 15.39 -2.23
CA THR A 33 -13.74 14.26 -1.30
C THR A 33 -15.16 13.70 -1.11
N ARG A 34 -16.20 14.55 -1.06
CA ARG A 34 -17.60 14.07 -0.98
C ARG A 34 -17.96 13.26 -2.21
N ARG A 35 -17.62 13.76 -3.40
CA ARG A 35 -17.87 13.05 -4.67
C ARG A 35 -17.20 11.68 -4.70
N LEU A 36 -15.96 11.57 -4.25
CA LEU A 36 -15.28 10.26 -4.16
C LEU A 36 -16.01 9.26 -3.25
N PHE A 37 -16.68 9.73 -2.18
CA PHE A 37 -17.49 8.86 -1.31
C PHE A 37 -18.88 8.53 -1.88
N THR A 38 -19.44 9.36 -2.75
CA THR A 38 -20.82 9.19 -3.27
C THR A 38 -20.88 8.66 -4.71
N GLU A 39 -19.80 8.78 -5.48
CA GLU A 39 -19.70 8.39 -6.89
C GLU A 39 -18.70 7.22 -7.03
N PRO A 40 -19.14 5.95 -6.86
CA PRO A 40 -18.22 4.80 -6.89
C PRO A 40 -17.51 4.63 -8.22
N GLY A 41 -18.13 5.05 -9.33
CA GLY A 41 -17.51 5.06 -10.66
C GLY A 41 -16.32 6.02 -10.76
N LEU A 42 -16.43 7.22 -10.17
CA LEU A 42 -15.35 8.21 -10.12
C LEU A 42 -14.16 7.67 -9.32
N LEU A 43 -14.43 7.14 -8.12
CA LEU A 43 -13.38 6.60 -7.27
C LEU A 43 -12.65 5.43 -7.95
N ALA A 44 -13.40 4.52 -8.58
CA ALA A 44 -12.81 3.39 -9.30
C ALA A 44 -11.99 3.84 -10.51
N ALA A 45 -12.41 4.90 -11.21
CA ALA A 45 -11.65 5.48 -12.31
C ALA A 45 -10.32 6.07 -11.82
N LYS A 46 -10.34 6.90 -10.77
CA LYS A 46 -9.13 7.48 -10.17
C LYS A 46 -8.15 6.41 -9.70
N ILE A 47 -8.61 5.35 -9.02
CA ILE A 47 -7.72 4.26 -8.59
C ILE A 47 -7.02 3.60 -9.79
N ARG A 48 -7.72 3.40 -10.91
CA ARG A 48 -7.12 2.79 -12.11
C ARG A 48 -6.13 3.73 -12.78
N GLU A 49 -6.44 5.01 -12.84
CA GLU A 49 -5.58 6.06 -13.39
C GLU A 49 -4.27 6.14 -12.61
N GLU A 50 -4.31 6.37 -11.29
CA GLU A 50 -3.08 6.49 -10.48
C GLU A 50 -2.25 5.20 -10.47
N ALA A 51 -2.91 4.04 -10.53
CA ALA A 51 -2.21 2.77 -10.63
C ALA A 51 -1.49 2.59 -11.97
N ALA A 52 -2.04 3.11 -13.07
CA ALA A 52 -1.40 3.12 -14.37
C ALA A 52 -0.24 4.13 -14.39
N GLU A 53 -0.47 5.35 -13.89
CA GLU A 53 0.57 6.38 -13.79
C GLU A 53 1.76 5.91 -12.94
N LEU A 54 1.50 5.30 -11.77
CA LEU A 54 2.56 4.72 -10.94
C LEU A 54 3.33 3.59 -11.66
N ALA A 55 2.66 2.82 -12.51
CA ALA A 55 3.30 1.73 -13.25
C ALA A 55 4.19 2.25 -14.39
N ASP A 56 3.80 3.34 -15.03
CA ASP A 56 4.46 3.90 -16.21
C ASP A 56 5.51 4.97 -15.88
N THR A 57 5.47 5.53 -14.67
CA THR A 57 6.35 6.64 -14.29
C THR A 57 7.79 6.20 -14.01
N GLU A 58 8.75 7.07 -14.34
CA GLU A 58 10.17 6.86 -14.07
C GLU A 58 10.72 7.92 -13.13
N GLY A 59 11.62 7.49 -12.24
CA GLY A 59 12.31 8.36 -11.31
C GLY A 59 11.64 8.48 -9.94
N PRO A 60 12.44 8.69 -8.89
CA PRO A 60 11.99 8.53 -7.50
C PRO A 60 10.94 9.57 -7.08
N VAL A 61 10.99 10.79 -7.63
CA VAL A 61 10.08 11.87 -7.28
C VAL A 61 8.68 11.57 -7.80
N ARG A 62 8.54 11.32 -9.11
CA ARG A 62 7.25 11.02 -9.72
C ARG A 62 6.62 9.75 -9.16
N ALA A 63 7.42 8.70 -8.97
CA ALA A 63 6.94 7.47 -8.34
C ALA A 63 6.37 7.71 -6.92
N ALA A 64 6.96 8.63 -6.15
CA ALA A 64 6.44 8.98 -4.83
C ALA A 64 5.12 9.78 -4.91
N GLU A 65 4.98 10.66 -5.90
CA GLU A 65 3.76 11.43 -6.18
C GLU A 65 2.60 10.49 -6.54
N GLU A 66 2.76 9.63 -7.56
CA GLU A 66 1.67 8.74 -8.00
C GLU A 66 1.30 7.70 -6.91
N ALA A 67 2.29 7.22 -6.15
CA ALA A 67 2.03 6.33 -5.03
C ALA A 67 1.23 7.02 -3.92
N ALA A 68 1.51 8.30 -3.66
CA ALA A 68 0.75 9.06 -2.67
C ALA A 68 -0.72 9.24 -3.09
N ASP A 69 -0.97 9.54 -4.37
CA ASP A 69 -2.32 9.68 -4.90
C ASP A 69 -3.06 8.34 -4.91
N LEU A 70 -2.40 7.26 -5.33
CA LEU A 70 -2.97 5.91 -5.25
C LEU A 70 -3.33 5.53 -3.81
N PHE A 71 -2.47 5.81 -2.83
CA PHE A 71 -2.76 5.55 -1.42
C PHE A 71 -3.92 6.40 -0.89
N TYR A 72 -4.04 7.65 -1.33
CA TYR A 72 -5.19 8.49 -0.98
C TYR A 72 -6.51 7.85 -1.46
N PHE A 73 -6.62 7.49 -2.72
CA PHE A 73 -7.85 6.88 -3.25
C PHE A 73 -8.11 5.49 -2.66
N ALA A 74 -7.06 4.69 -2.39
CA ALA A 74 -7.19 3.42 -1.70
C ALA A 74 -7.76 3.60 -0.28
N LEU A 75 -7.30 4.61 0.48
CA LEU A 75 -7.84 4.91 1.81
C LEU A 75 -9.29 5.40 1.74
N VAL A 76 -9.64 6.24 0.76
CA VAL A 76 -11.05 6.64 0.54
C VAL A 76 -11.91 5.41 0.27
N LYS A 77 -11.46 4.47 -0.56
CA LYS A 77 -12.16 3.20 -0.83
C LYS A 77 -12.30 2.34 0.40
N LEU A 78 -11.25 2.17 1.20
CA LEU A 78 -11.34 1.42 2.46
C LEU A 78 -12.40 2.03 3.37
N ARG A 79 -12.39 3.36 3.51
CA ARG A 79 -13.36 4.07 4.34
C ARG A 79 -14.78 3.98 3.79
N SER A 80 -14.98 4.01 2.48
CA SER A 80 -16.32 3.82 1.89
C SER A 80 -16.88 2.43 2.18
N GLU A 81 -16.03 1.41 2.25
CA GLU A 81 -16.39 0.02 2.59
C GLU A 81 -16.40 -0.27 4.10
N GLY A 82 -16.14 0.73 4.95
CA GLY A 82 -16.09 0.55 6.41
C GLY A 82 -14.80 -0.07 6.95
N ALA A 83 -13.78 -0.24 6.11
CA ALA A 83 -12.44 -0.67 6.52
C ALA A 83 -11.54 0.53 6.92
N SER A 84 -10.39 0.21 7.50
CA SER A 84 -9.41 1.16 8.02
C SER A 84 -7.98 0.84 7.59
N LEU A 85 -7.08 1.81 7.72
CA LEU A 85 -5.64 1.56 7.57
C LEU A 85 -5.14 0.46 8.53
N ALA A 86 -5.66 0.41 9.76
CA ALA A 86 -5.32 -0.66 10.71
C ALA A 86 -5.75 -2.05 10.23
N ASP A 87 -6.80 -2.16 9.41
CA ASP A 87 -7.19 -3.43 8.79
C ASP A 87 -6.20 -3.85 7.71
N VAL A 88 -5.69 -2.90 6.93
CA VAL A 88 -4.61 -3.13 5.95
C VAL A 88 -3.33 -3.59 6.65
N GLU A 89 -2.91 -2.90 7.71
CA GLU A 89 -1.74 -3.26 8.51
C GLU A 89 -1.85 -4.68 9.06
N ARG A 90 -3.01 -5.06 9.64
CA ARG A 90 -3.24 -6.44 10.11
C ARG A 90 -3.18 -7.48 8.99
N VAL A 91 -3.59 -7.13 7.76
CA VAL A 91 -3.44 -8.01 6.59
C VAL A 91 -1.97 -8.13 6.19
N LEU A 92 -1.22 -7.03 6.19
CA LEU A 92 0.21 -7.01 5.88
C LEU A 92 1.02 -7.82 6.91
N ASP A 93 0.77 -7.64 8.20
CA ASP A 93 1.43 -8.40 9.28
C ASP A 93 1.19 -9.91 9.10
N ARG A 94 -0.05 -10.31 8.81
CA ARG A 94 -0.38 -11.71 8.55
C ARG A 94 0.37 -12.26 7.35
N ARG A 95 0.54 -11.47 6.28
CA ARG A 95 1.28 -11.85 5.07
C ARG A 95 2.78 -11.94 5.35
N ALA A 96 3.35 -10.98 6.08
CA ALA A 96 4.74 -11.00 6.50
C ALA A 96 5.05 -12.24 7.35
N LEU A 97 4.20 -12.55 8.33
CA LEU A 97 4.29 -13.79 9.12
C LEU A 97 4.20 -15.04 8.24
N LYS A 98 3.36 -15.05 7.20
CA LYS A 98 3.28 -16.16 6.25
C LYS A 98 4.55 -16.31 5.40
N VAL A 99 5.16 -15.20 4.99
CA VAL A 99 6.43 -15.21 4.25
C VAL A 99 7.56 -15.72 5.14
N LEU A 100 7.65 -15.24 6.39
CA LEU A 100 8.62 -15.72 7.39
C LEU A 100 8.45 -17.20 7.74
N ARG A 101 7.21 -17.72 7.68
CA ARG A 101 6.88 -19.14 7.98
C ARG A 101 7.06 -20.08 6.79
N ARG A 102 7.37 -19.59 5.59
CA ARG A 102 7.84 -20.48 4.52
C ARG A 102 9.26 -20.91 4.90
N PRO A 103 9.56 -22.23 4.96
CA PRO A 103 10.95 -22.66 5.06
C PRO A 103 11.70 -22.03 3.89
N GLY A 104 12.91 -21.52 4.14
CA GLY A 104 13.80 -20.95 3.13
C GLY A 104 14.34 -21.99 2.13
N ASP A 105 13.55 -23.02 1.81
CA ASP A 105 13.91 -24.07 0.89
C ASP A 105 13.39 -23.69 -0.50
N ALA A 106 14.32 -23.53 -1.42
CA ALA A 106 14.00 -23.43 -2.84
C ALA A 106 13.18 -24.65 -3.28
N LYS A 107 12.27 -24.45 -4.24
CA LYS A 107 11.57 -25.55 -4.89
C LYS A 107 12.61 -26.53 -5.49
N PRO A 108 12.43 -27.87 -5.39
CA PRO A 108 13.35 -28.87 -5.93
C PRO A 108 13.63 -28.80 -7.44
N ALA A 109 12.86 -28.01 -8.19
CA ALA A 109 12.94 -27.94 -9.65
C ALA A 109 14.17 -27.17 -10.20
N TYR A 110 15.08 -26.67 -9.36
CA TYR A 110 16.29 -25.95 -9.77
C TYR A 110 17.58 -26.41 -9.07
N GLN A 111 17.58 -27.59 -8.42
CA GLN A 111 18.80 -28.13 -7.79
C GLN A 111 19.80 -28.78 -8.77
N GLU A 112 19.47 -28.88 -10.06
CA GLU A 112 20.37 -29.43 -11.08
C GLU A 112 20.96 -28.35 -12.01
N GLU A 113 21.59 -27.32 -11.47
CA GLU A 113 22.70 -26.64 -12.17
C GLU A 113 23.86 -26.41 -11.19
N GLY A 114 24.19 -27.45 -10.41
CA GLY A 114 25.42 -27.52 -9.63
C GLY A 114 26.58 -27.87 -10.54
N GLY A 115 27.41 -26.89 -10.91
CA GLY A 115 28.48 -27.15 -11.88
C GLY A 115 29.62 -26.15 -11.97
N ALA A 116 30.01 -25.46 -10.89
CA ALA A 116 31.33 -24.83 -10.85
C ALA A 116 31.88 -24.79 -9.43
N ARG A 117 32.92 -25.60 -9.19
CA ARG A 117 33.67 -25.70 -7.94
C ARG A 117 34.49 -24.43 -7.72
N TRP A 118 34.14 -23.64 -6.71
CA TRP A 118 34.95 -22.49 -6.27
C TRP A 118 36.29 -22.98 -5.72
N THR A 119 37.40 -22.59 -6.36
CA THR A 119 38.75 -22.75 -5.81
C THR A 119 39.20 -21.39 -5.27
N GLY A 120 39.42 -21.33 -3.96
CA GLY A 120 39.73 -20.12 -3.22
C GLY A 120 41.05 -19.43 -3.58
N ILE A 121 41.24 -18.31 -2.89
CA ILE A 121 42.10 -17.17 -3.20
C ILE A 121 43.57 -17.42 -2.82
N HIS A 122 44.49 -17.08 -3.73
CA HIS A 122 45.76 -16.42 -3.41
C HIS A 122 45.89 -15.19 -4.31
#